data_AF-Q54XH7-F1
#
_entry.id   AF-Q54XH7-F1
#
_cell.length_a   1.000
_cell.length_b   1.000
_cell.length_c   1.000
_cell.angle_alpha   90.00
_cell.angle_beta   90.00
_cell.angle_gamma   90.00
#
_symmetry.space_group_name_H-M   'P 1'
#
loop_
_entity.id
_entity.type
_entity.pdbx_description
1 polymer ?
#
loop_
_entity_poly.entity_id
_entity_poly.type
_entity_poly.pdbx_seq_one_letter_code
_entity_poly.pdbx_strand_id
1 'polypeptide(L)'
;MIRGLYKSFSKSSSSLSICSFTNEKSKSFLNAVVSQSSRNYCTTNGEEKPKLRHVLKKFYLMIHPDTLTQYPNEKHVNSNSMKALMSIVDEYKKRPTPDSQTKRNVQKLTFYVPEDKISGEEAPTSIGDRKFKIIESEFCQYSNNPNHIPNQIRLLFEQCKLPTNFLTEIDNVDNVIQPTIDGSLQNFILDNKHYIKKKLQISEKHKSELDALVRKIKRDLRVGVTIETNPVDSSFTFQENYHALLHFQNVVKEWKDKVAADAKDGSEIVTSGQFKFNLNYNDINFTVPELCCYLDRSSPDTWAEYLNKLNLSLIKEENLEFRKSEEAKFKIMKKESEEARSNFTILEKLLKCRSFQLAEHDDPSEDPNLYLDTSKQITQSLAFTSMLIKNKSKLENLMKTRLKKVKFGNIAIVANLHKSKFWVDIDGNLKINPNVTFEEFCDILESQHKIANEKDILSHKYESIRDYAQVRMGLKTLNVLSVFTYTHDHQKVFDAYQKLYDAADRLRDLDLSGFSIIIADHYNITKSGNLIIKYDFNTEDLIKQLSAATKDVKEEEEEEQPINEIKQQQQQQQQEDIKIDLTNISNVLEQYENQSKSNNNNKTL
;
A
#
# COMPACT_ATOMS: atom_id res chain seq x y z
N MET A 1 0.14 -9.40 46.52
CA MET A 1 0.96 -10.63 46.43
C MET A 1 1.12 -10.95 44.96
N ILE A 2 2.36 -11.15 44.50
CA ILE A 2 2.88 -11.16 43.10
C ILE A 2 2.92 -9.74 42.47
N ARG A 3 3.90 -8.85 42.78
CA ARG A 3 5.27 -8.67 42.21
C ARG A 3 5.29 -8.67 40.67
N GLY A 4 5.80 -7.69 39.91
CA GLY A 4 6.70 -6.55 40.17
C GLY A 4 7.69 -6.40 38.99
N LEU A 5 8.18 -5.16 38.75
CA LEU A 5 9.19 -4.71 37.75
C LEU A 5 8.60 -4.23 36.40
N TYR A 6 8.14 -2.99 36.21
CA TYR A 6 8.69 -1.64 36.46
C TYR A 6 10.02 -1.32 35.73
N LYS A 7 9.87 -0.46 34.70
CA LYS A 7 10.69 0.69 34.28
C LYS A 7 12.22 0.54 34.23
N SER A 8 12.78 0.79 33.05
CA SER A 8 13.49 2.04 32.68
C SER A 8 14.45 1.79 31.52
N PHE A 9 14.45 2.63 30.48
CA PHE A 9 15.64 3.28 29.90
C PHE A 9 15.27 4.00 28.60
N SER A 10 14.77 5.22 28.76
CA SER A 10 14.85 6.29 27.76
C SER A 10 15.85 7.33 28.27
N LYS A 11 16.70 7.82 27.37
CA LYS A 11 17.56 9.03 27.43
C LYS A 11 19.07 8.81 27.60
N SER A 12 19.74 9.73 26.91
CA SER A 12 21.14 10.22 26.98
C SER A 12 22.24 9.39 26.31
N SER A 13 22.52 9.80 25.07
CA SER A 13 23.83 10.29 24.62
C SER A 13 24.88 10.50 25.72
N SER A 14 26.02 9.82 25.61
CA SER A 14 27.36 10.42 25.67
C SER A 14 28.43 9.34 25.59
N SER A 15 29.45 9.66 24.80
CA SER A 15 30.76 9.04 24.70
C SER A 15 31.37 8.65 26.05
N LEU A 16 32.00 7.46 26.13
CA LEU A 16 33.31 7.27 26.77
C LEU A 16 33.83 5.82 26.62
N SER A 17 34.98 5.75 25.95
CA SER A 17 36.17 4.95 26.26
C SER A 17 36.06 3.42 26.33
N ILE A 18 36.64 2.72 25.35
CA ILE A 18 38.00 2.13 25.43
C ILE A 18 38.11 1.09 26.54
N CYS A 19 37.87 -0.18 26.18
CA CYS A 19 38.71 -1.28 26.63
C CYS A 19 39.02 -2.17 25.42
N SER A 20 40.26 -2.02 24.96
CA SER A 20 40.98 -2.96 24.13
C SER A 20 40.96 -4.36 24.77
N PHE A 21 40.19 -5.26 24.19
CA PHE A 21 40.48 -6.69 24.26
C PHE A 21 40.87 -7.16 22.85
N THR A 22 42.14 -6.97 22.53
CA THR A 22 42.84 -7.87 21.63
C THR A 22 42.66 -9.28 22.17
N ASN A 23 42.06 -10.21 21.43
CA ASN A 23 42.51 -11.60 21.51
C ASN A 23 41.82 -12.45 20.46
N GLU A 24 42.59 -13.30 19.82
CA GLU A 24 42.26 -14.23 18.73
C GLU A 24 40.98 -15.06 18.91
N LYS A 25 40.39 -15.10 20.12
CA LYS A 25 39.18 -15.86 20.48
C LYS A 25 37.91 -15.42 19.76
N SER A 26 37.75 -14.14 19.40
CA SER A 26 36.58 -13.68 18.64
C SER A 26 36.66 -14.03 17.15
N LYS A 27 37.87 -14.05 16.59
CA LYS A 27 38.14 -14.58 15.24
C LYS A 27 37.96 -16.10 15.21
N SER A 28 38.44 -16.83 16.23
CA SER A 28 38.24 -18.28 16.32
C SER A 28 36.78 -18.65 16.53
N PHE A 29 35.99 -17.86 17.27
CA PHE A 29 34.55 -18.08 17.44
C PHE A 29 33.79 -17.82 16.14
N LEU A 30 34.06 -16.73 15.43
CA LEU A 30 33.43 -16.47 14.12
C LEU A 30 33.86 -17.52 13.09
N ASN A 31 35.14 -17.91 13.04
CA ASN A 31 35.62 -18.97 12.14
C ASN A 31 35.04 -20.34 12.52
N ALA A 32 34.90 -20.67 13.80
CA ALA A 32 34.25 -21.90 14.27
C ALA A 32 32.76 -21.91 13.94
N VAL A 33 32.06 -20.79 14.09
CA VAL A 33 30.64 -20.67 13.70
C VAL A 33 30.49 -20.76 12.19
N VAL A 34 31.40 -20.18 11.40
CA VAL A 34 31.38 -20.27 9.92
C VAL A 34 31.72 -21.69 9.43
N SER A 35 32.65 -22.40 10.09
CA SER A 35 33.05 -23.77 9.73
C SER A 35 32.17 -24.87 10.32
N GLN A 36 31.42 -24.60 11.39
CA GLN A 36 30.40 -25.52 11.92
C GLN A 36 29.02 -25.29 11.26
N SER A 37 28.72 -24.07 10.80
CA SER A 37 27.48 -23.78 10.06
C SER A 37 27.48 -24.36 8.64
N SER A 38 28.65 -24.74 8.10
CA SER A 38 28.77 -25.39 6.79
C SER A 38 28.59 -26.91 6.83
N ARG A 39 28.50 -27.54 8.02
CA ARG A 39 28.34 -29.00 8.14
C ARG A 39 27.03 -29.49 8.76
N ASN A 40 26.20 -28.62 9.36
CA ASN A 40 25.05 -29.07 10.17
C ASN A 40 23.68 -28.44 9.83
N TYR A 41 23.46 -27.93 8.62
CA TYR A 41 22.12 -27.42 8.23
C TYR A 41 21.72 -27.86 6.81
N CYS A 42 20.82 -28.85 6.77
CA CYS A 42 20.02 -29.38 5.66
C CYS A 42 20.79 -30.04 4.49
N THR A 43 21.22 -31.28 4.71
CA THR A 43 20.91 -32.36 3.76
C THR A 43 19.46 -32.77 4.01
N THR A 44 18.51 -32.24 3.23
CA THR A 44 17.16 -32.81 3.14
C THR A 44 16.89 -33.11 1.68
N ASN A 45 16.91 -34.41 1.39
CA ASN A 45 16.21 -34.98 0.26
C ASN A 45 14.76 -34.46 0.29
N GLY A 46 14.30 -33.76 -0.75
CA GLY A 46 12.91 -33.25 -0.89
C GLY A 46 12.73 -31.73 -0.76
N GLU A 47 12.92 -31.01 -1.87
CA GLU A 47 12.26 -29.76 -2.35
C GLU A 47 11.80 -28.59 -1.44
N GLU A 48 12.28 -28.40 -0.20
CA GLU A 48 11.89 -27.20 0.57
C GLU A 48 12.84 -25.99 0.37
N LYS A 49 12.35 -24.87 -0.18
CA LYS A 49 13.13 -23.64 -0.45
C LYS A 49 13.60 -22.98 0.87
N PRO A 50 14.87 -22.53 1.00
CA PRO A 50 15.35 -21.87 2.21
C PRO A 50 14.63 -20.54 2.48
N LYS A 51 14.32 -20.24 3.74
CA LYS A 51 13.78 -18.93 4.14
C LYS A 51 14.82 -17.81 3.93
N LEU A 52 14.37 -16.63 3.51
CA LEU A 52 15.20 -15.44 3.26
C LEU A 52 16.08 -15.11 4.47
N ARG A 53 15.56 -15.22 5.69
CA ARG A 53 16.33 -15.00 6.93
C ARG A 53 17.57 -15.90 7.03
N HIS A 54 17.47 -17.14 6.57
CA HIS A 54 18.60 -18.09 6.60
C HIS A 54 19.67 -17.73 5.56
N VAL A 55 19.26 -17.31 4.36
CA VAL A 55 20.21 -16.89 3.32
C VAL A 55 20.86 -15.55 3.66
N LEU A 56 20.09 -14.59 4.18
CA LEU A 56 20.61 -13.31 4.71
C LEU A 56 21.63 -13.53 5.82
N LYS A 57 21.43 -14.51 6.70
CA LYS A 57 22.40 -14.86 7.74
C LYS A 57 23.73 -15.34 7.13
N LYS A 58 23.71 -16.12 6.05
CA LYS A 58 24.92 -16.54 5.32
C LYS A 58 25.61 -15.35 4.66
N PHE A 59 24.84 -14.49 3.99
CA PHE A 59 25.34 -13.25 3.40
C PHE A 59 26.03 -12.37 4.45
N TYR A 60 25.36 -12.13 5.59
CA TYR A 60 25.88 -11.34 6.70
C TYR A 60 27.25 -11.83 7.18
N LEU A 61 27.42 -13.14 7.38
CA LEU A 61 28.71 -13.72 7.80
C LEU A 61 29.81 -13.57 6.74
N MET A 62 29.43 -13.49 5.46
CA MET A 62 30.38 -13.31 4.37
C MET A 62 30.94 -11.89 4.33
N ILE A 63 30.08 -10.88 4.48
CA ILE A 63 30.42 -9.46 4.33
C ILE A 63 30.63 -8.71 5.66
N HIS A 64 30.55 -9.41 6.80
CA HIS A 64 30.52 -8.78 8.11
C HIS A 64 31.69 -7.80 8.33
N PRO A 65 31.45 -6.56 8.80
CA PRO A 65 32.50 -5.56 9.01
C PRO A 65 33.62 -6.05 9.95
N ASP A 66 33.33 -6.95 10.89
CA ASP A 66 34.39 -7.47 11.79
C ASP A 66 35.36 -8.43 11.10
N THR A 67 34.96 -9.01 9.96
CA THR A 67 35.89 -9.83 9.14
C THR A 67 36.92 -8.96 8.40
N LEU A 68 36.65 -7.66 8.28
CA LEU A 68 37.49 -6.66 7.61
C LEU A 68 38.29 -5.82 8.60
N THR A 69 38.73 -6.41 9.72
CA THR A 69 39.43 -5.66 10.80
C THR A 69 40.70 -4.96 10.31
N GLN A 70 41.33 -5.49 9.26
CA GLN A 70 42.57 -4.97 8.65
C GLN A 70 42.32 -3.91 7.57
N TYR A 71 41.06 -3.65 7.20
CA TYR A 71 40.65 -2.85 6.04
C TYR A 71 39.58 -1.82 6.49
N PRO A 72 40.00 -0.70 7.12
CA PRO A 72 39.08 0.21 7.81
C PRO A 72 38.08 0.93 6.88
N ASN A 73 38.46 1.21 5.64
CA ASN A 73 37.59 1.86 4.66
C ASN A 73 36.47 0.91 4.21
N GLU A 74 36.85 -0.31 3.84
CA GLU A 74 35.99 -1.40 3.41
C GLU A 74 35.05 -1.82 4.55
N LYS A 75 35.59 -1.88 5.78
CA LYS A 75 34.81 -2.10 7.00
C LYS A 75 33.73 -1.02 7.17
N HIS A 76 34.06 0.25 6.95
CA HIS A 76 33.12 1.36 7.07
C HIS A 76 32.01 1.25 6.00
N VAL A 77 32.38 1.00 4.75
CA VAL A 77 31.42 0.83 3.65
C VAL A 77 30.49 -0.35 3.91
N ASN A 78 31.02 -1.53 4.26
CA ASN A 78 30.18 -2.70 4.57
C ASN A 78 29.26 -2.45 5.77
N SER A 79 29.72 -1.74 6.81
CA SER A 79 28.88 -1.37 7.96
C SER A 79 27.69 -0.49 7.53
N ASN A 80 27.93 0.53 6.71
CA ASN A 80 26.88 1.44 6.24
C ASN A 80 25.90 0.73 5.30
N SER A 81 26.41 0.01 4.29
CA SER A 81 25.60 -0.74 3.33
C SER A 81 24.78 -1.84 4.01
N MET A 82 25.31 -2.50 5.05
CA MET A 82 24.59 -3.53 5.80
C MET A 82 23.46 -2.94 6.64
N LYS A 83 23.66 -1.79 7.29
CA LYS A 83 22.58 -1.07 8.00
C LYS A 83 21.47 -0.66 7.04
N ALA A 84 21.84 -0.11 5.88
CA ALA A 84 20.88 0.28 4.85
C ALA A 84 20.09 -0.94 4.33
N LEU A 85 20.76 -2.05 4.01
CA LEU A 85 20.10 -3.28 3.56
C LEU A 85 19.10 -3.82 4.60
N MET A 86 19.45 -3.82 5.88
CA MET A 86 18.53 -4.28 6.94
C MET A 86 17.31 -3.36 7.06
N SER A 87 17.51 -2.03 6.99
CA SER A 87 16.40 -1.07 6.97
C SER A 87 15.47 -1.31 5.79
N ILE A 88 16.03 -1.54 4.58
CA ILE A 88 15.26 -1.85 3.37
C ILE A 88 14.42 -3.13 3.56
N VAL A 89 15.03 -4.21 4.09
CA VAL A 89 14.33 -5.49 4.30
C VAL A 89 13.25 -5.37 5.37
N ASP A 90 13.52 -4.66 6.47
CA ASP A 90 12.55 -4.46 7.56
C ASP A 90 11.36 -3.60 7.12
N GLU A 91 11.62 -2.52 6.37
CA GLU A 91 10.57 -1.69 5.75
C GLU A 91 9.74 -2.50 4.75
N TYR A 92 10.40 -3.29 3.89
CA TYR A 92 9.75 -4.13 2.90
C TYR A 92 8.87 -5.22 3.53
N LYS A 93 9.31 -5.85 4.63
CA LYS A 93 8.50 -6.81 5.39
C LYS A 93 7.25 -6.16 6.00
N LYS A 94 7.35 -4.90 6.44
CA LYS A 94 6.21 -4.15 7.00
C LYS A 94 5.24 -3.68 5.92
N ARG A 95 5.76 -3.19 4.78
CA ARG A 95 4.98 -2.63 3.68
C ARG A 95 5.51 -3.12 2.33
N PRO A 96 5.16 -4.36 1.90
CA PRO A 96 5.62 -4.92 0.63
C PRO A 96 5.10 -4.15 -0.59
N THR A 97 3.97 -3.48 -0.42
CA THR A 97 3.31 -2.62 -1.42
C THR A 97 3.06 -1.26 -0.77
N PRO A 98 3.96 -0.28 -0.95
CA PRO A 98 3.82 1.06 -0.38
C PRO A 98 2.68 1.83 -1.04
N ASP A 99 2.21 2.89 -0.38
CA ASP A 99 1.19 3.77 -0.95
C ASP A 99 1.72 4.43 -2.22
N SER A 100 0.86 4.60 -3.23
CA SER A 100 1.22 5.14 -4.54
C SER A 100 1.85 6.54 -4.51
N GLN A 101 1.60 7.30 -3.44
CA GLN A 101 2.15 8.63 -3.21
C GLN A 101 3.52 8.62 -2.52
N THR A 102 3.99 7.45 -2.05
CA THR A 102 5.29 7.35 -1.36
C THR A 102 6.42 7.58 -2.35
N LYS A 103 7.26 8.59 -2.10
CA LYS A 103 8.41 8.88 -2.96
C LYS A 103 9.38 7.70 -2.98
N ARG A 104 9.65 7.18 -4.18
CA ARG A 104 10.66 6.14 -4.41
C ARG A 104 12.03 6.64 -3.95
N ASN A 105 12.72 5.85 -3.14
CA ASN A 105 14.08 6.15 -2.67
C ASN A 105 15.07 5.11 -3.21
N VAL A 106 15.90 5.54 -4.15
CA VAL A 106 16.91 4.68 -4.79
C VAL A 106 18.19 4.74 -3.98
N GLN A 107 18.58 3.61 -3.40
CA GLN A 107 19.80 3.45 -2.62
C GLN A 107 20.76 2.51 -3.35
N LYS A 108 21.96 3.02 -3.66
CA LYS A 108 23.06 2.21 -4.19
C LYS A 108 23.86 1.67 -3.03
N LEU A 109 23.92 0.34 -2.91
CA LEU A 109 24.67 -0.36 -1.88
C LEU A 109 25.91 -1.00 -2.49
N THR A 110 27.05 -0.80 -1.81
CA THR A 110 28.33 -1.38 -2.20
C THR A 110 28.83 -2.28 -1.09
N PHE A 111 29.27 -3.48 -1.44
CA PHE A 111 29.84 -4.46 -0.52
C PHE A 111 31.22 -4.92 -1.00
N TYR A 112 32.19 -4.93 -0.09
CA TYR A 112 33.49 -5.55 -0.28
C TYR A 112 33.44 -6.99 0.21
N VAL A 113 33.71 -7.93 -0.68
CA VAL A 113 33.74 -9.36 -0.37
C VAL A 113 35.14 -9.91 -0.61
N PRO A 114 35.80 -10.49 0.40
CA PRO A 114 37.07 -11.20 0.20
C PRO A 114 36.95 -12.27 -0.89
N GLU A 115 37.85 -12.28 -1.88
CA GLU A 115 37.79 -13.23 -3.01
C GLU A 115 37.82 -14.70 -2.55
N ASP A 116 38.53 -14.99 -1.45
CA ASP A 116 38.63 -16.33 -0.82
C ASP A 116 37.26 -16.90 -0.40
N LYS A 117 36.28 -16.03 -0.09
CA LYS A 117 34.92 -16.47 0.26
C LYS A 117 34.04 -16.77 -0.97
N ILE A 118 34.43 -16.32 -2.16
CA ILE A 118 33.64 -16.49 -3.39
C ILE A 118 34.23 -17.57 -4.29
N SER A 119 35.56 -17.68 -4.41
CA SER A 119 36.20 -18.65 -5.30
C SER A 119 36.17 -20.07 -4.73
N GLY A 120 36.00 -20.24 -3.41
CA GLY A 120 36.14 -21.55 -2.77
C GLY A 120 37.58 -22.08 -2.78
N GLU A 121 38.55 -21.24 -3.16
CA GLU A 121 39.98 -21.55 -3.13
C GLU A 121 40.55 -21.27 -1.74
N GLU A 122 41.53 -22.07 -1.32
CA GLU A 122 42.17 -21.95 -0.01
C GLU A 122 42.75 -20.54 0.19
N ALA A 123 42.51 -19.98 1.38
CA ALA A 123 42.87 -18.61 1.72
C ALA A 123 44.36 -18.32 1.41
N PRO A 124 44.68 -17.19 0.75
CA PRO A 124 46.06 -16.83 0.47
C PRO A 124 46.84 -16.66 1.79
N THR A 125 48.00 -17.32 1.87
CA THR A 125 48.89 -17.36 3.04
C THR A 125 49.60 -16.03 3.33
N SER A 126 49.40 -14.99 2.52
CA SER A 126 49.94 -13.65 2.74
C SER A 126 48.85 -12.65 3.15
N ILE A 127 49.02 -12.05 4.32
CA ILE A 127 48.07 -11.13 4.97
C ILE A 127 47.95 -9.77 4.25
N GLY A 128 48.87 -9.46 3.32
CA GLY A 128 49.00 -8.13 2.70
C GLY A 128 48.21 -7.89 1.40
N ASP A 129 47.87 -8.94 0.63
CA ASP A 129 47.36 -8.80 -0.75
C ASP A 129 45.98 -9.47 -0.94
N ARG A 130 45.07 -9.37 0.04
CA ARG A 130 43.69 -9.82 -0.18
C ARG A 130 42.99 -8.94 -1.20
N LYS A 131 42.66 -9.55 -2.33
CA LYS A 131 41.79 -8.95 -3.35
C LYS A 131 40.34 -9.03 -2.89
N PHE A 132 39.61 -7.94 -3.11
CA PHE A 132 38.19 -7.85 -2.84
C PHE A 132 37.41 -7.83 -4.15
N LYS A 133 36.34 -8.61 -4.20
CA LYS A 133 35.28 -8.40 -5.20
C LYS A 133 34.36 -7.31 -4.70
N ILE A 134 34.20 -6.27 -5.49
CA ILE A 134 33.20 -5.21 -5.25
C ILE A 134 31.87 -5.69 -5.82
N ILE A 135 30.84 -5.67 -4.98
CA ILE A 135 29.48 -6.06 -5.30
C ILE A 135 28.62 -4.81 -5.15
N GLU A 136 28.00 -4.39 -6.23
CA GLU A 136 27.10 -3.23 -6.27
C GLU A 136 25.68 -3.70 -6.56
N SER A 137 24.71 -3.13 -5.83
CA SER A 137 23.30 -3.42 -6.03
C SER A 137 22.47 -2.16 -5.77
N GLU A 138 21.45 -1.96 -6.60
CA GLU A 138 20.58 -0.79 -6.52
C GLU A 138 19.20 -1.21 -6.02
N PHE A 139 18.86 -0.75 -4.81
CA PHE A 139 17.57 -1.00 -4.18
C PHE A 139 16.69 0.23 -4.34
N CYS A 140 15.44 0.01 -4.75
CA CYS A 140 14.43 1.07 -4.80
C CYS A 140 13.46 0.81 -3.65
N GLN A 141 13.67 1.50 -2.53
CA GLN A 141 12.69 1.52 -1.44
C GLN A 141 11.40 2.14 -1.96
N TYR A 142 10.29 1.63 -1.45
CA TYR A 142 8.95 2.04 -1.86
C TYR A 142 8.66 1.81 -3.36
N SER A 143 9.21 0.74 -3.94
CA SER A 143 8.79 0.28 -5.26
C SER A 143 7.35 -0.25 -5.21
N ASN A 144 6.52 0.15 -6.18
CA ASN A 144 5.15 -0.38 -6.34
C ASN A 144 5.14 -1.85 -6.79
N ASN A 145 6.26 -2.34 -7.31
CA ASN A 145 6.43 -3.75 -7.65
C ASN A 145 6.90 -4.51 -6.39
N PRO A 146 6.05 -5.36 -5.78
CA PRO A 146 6.44 -6.10 -4.58
C PRO A 146 7.59 -7.07 -4.85
N ASN A 147 7.85 -7.45 -6.10
CA ASN A 147 8.98 -8.34 -6.44
C ASN A 147 10.32 -7.60 -6.58
N HIS A 148 10.34 -6.26 -6.56
CA HIS A 148 11.56 -5.48 -6.77
C HIS A 148 12.64 -5.83 -5.74
N ILE A 149 12.34 -5.72 -4.45
CA ILE A 149 13.29 -5.99 -3.37
C ILE A 149 13.76 -7.46 -3.40
N PRO A 150 12.87 -8.48 -3.47
CA PRO A 150 13.27 -9.87 -3.63
C PRO A 150 14.19 -10.09 -4.84
N ASN A 151 13.87 -9.52 -6.01
CA ASN A 151 14.69 -9.68 -7.22
C ASN A 151 16.07 -9.05 -7.06
N GLN A 152 16.18 -7.87 -6.45
CA GLN A 152 17.49 -7.26 -6.15
C GLN A 152 18.28 -8.09 -5.12
N ILE A 153 17.63 -8.68 -4.12
CA ILE A 153 18.27 -9.62 -3.19
C ILE A 153 18.76 -10.87 -3.93
N ARG A 154 17.98 -11.40 -4.88
CA ARG A 154 18.39 -12.56 -5.71
C ARG A 154 19.64 -12.24 -6.50
N LEU A 155 19.69 -11.10 -7.19
CA LEU A 155 20.86 -10.64 -7.94
C LEU A 155 22.08 -10.46 -7.01
N LEU A 156 21.88 -9.86 -5.84
CA LEU A 156 22.93 -9.71 -4.83
C LEU A 156 23.46 -11.08 -4.36
N PHE A 157 22.58 -12.05 -4.11
CA PHE A 157 22.96 -13.40 -3.70
C PHE A 157 23.65 -14.17 -4.81
N GLU A 158 23.22 -14.01 -6.06
CA GLU A 158 23.87 -14.60 -7.23
C GLU A 158 25.32 -14.14 -7.36
N GLN A 159 25.59 -12.83 -7.21
CA GLN A 159 26.94 -12.28 -7.23
C GLN A 159 27.84 -12.84 -6.10
N CYS A 160 27.22 -13.32 -5.03
CA CYS A 160 27.84 -13.92 -3.84
C CYS A 160 27.88 -15.46 -3.87
N LYS A 161 27.39 -16.11 -4.94
CA LYS A 161 27.21 -17.58 -5.02
C LYS A 161 26.36 -18.15 -3.87
N LEU A 162 25.39 -17.39 -3.38
CA LEU A 162 24.41 -17.81 -2.38
C LEU A 162 23.14 -18.33 -3.05
N PRO A 163 22.32 -19.14 -2.35
CA PRO A 163 21.03 -19.60 -2.89
C PRO A 163 20.14 -18.44 -3.32
N THR A 164 19.75 -18.42 -4.60
CA THR A 164 18.86 -17.40 -5.19
C THR A 164 17.38 -17.77 -5.06
N ASN A 165 17.08 -19.06 -4.89
CA ASN A 165 15.73 -19.55 -4.65
C ASN A 165 15.46 -19.57 -3.14
N PHE A 166 14.69 -18.61 -2.63
CA PHE A 166 14.33 -18.48 -1.22
C PHE A 166 12.88 -18.01 -1.03
N LEU A 167 12.31 -18.29 0.14
CA LEU A 167 11.00 -17.80 0.58
C LEU A 167 11.15 -16.48 1.34
N THR A 168 10.46 -15.43 0.91
CA THR A 168 10.46 -14.08 1.52
C THR A 168 9.59 -13.99 2.77
N GLU A 169 8.71 -14.97 2.99
CA GLU A 169 7.62 -14.98 3.97
C GLU A 169 6.52 -13.97 3.64
N ILE A 170 6.42 -13.55 2.37
CA ILE A 170 5.40 -12.61 1.87
C ILE A 170 4.54 -13.36 0.84
N ASP A 171 3.26 -13.53 1.19
CA ASP A 171 2.28 -14.33 0.44
C ASP A 171 2.20 -13.94 -1.05
N ASN A 172 2.14 -12.64 -1.37
CA ASN A 172 2.07 -12.15 -2.75
C ASN A 172 3.37 -12.30 -3.57
N VAL A 173 4.45 -12.76 -2.95
CA VAL A 173 5.77 -12.92 -3.58
C VAL A 173 6.13 -14.41 -3.66
N ASP A 174 5.86 -15.15 -2.59
CA ASP A 174 6.22 -16.55 -2.49
C ASP A 174 5.19 -17.48 -3.15
N ASN A 175 3.90 -17.13 -3.08
CA ASN A 175 2.82 -17.94 -3.65
C ASN A 175 2.40 -17.46 -5.04
N VAL A 176 2.97 -16.36 -5.53
CA VAL A 176 2.74 -15.87 -6.89
C VAL A 176 3.88 -16.35 -7.79
N ILE A 177 3.60 -17.29 -8.68
CA ILE A 177 4.58 -17.77 -9.65
C ILE A 177 4.78 -16.67 -10.70
N GLN A 178 5.94 -16.00 -10.68
CA GLN A 178 6.30 -14.93 -11.61
C GLN A 178 6.70 -15.49 -12.98
N PRO A 179 6.44 -14.77 -14.10
CA PRO A 179 6.95 -15.19 -15.39
C PRO A 179 8.49 -15.18 -15.39
N THR A 180 9.12 -16.22 -15.95
CA THR A 180 10.56 -16.22 -16.25
C THR A 180 10.90 -15.16 -17.31
N ILE A 181 12.18 -14.87 -17.57
CA ILE A 181 12.61 -13.87 -18.57
C ILE A 181 12.06 -14.20 -19.98
N ASP A 182 11.90 -15.50 -20.27
CA ASP A 182 11.22 -16.05 -21.46
C ASP A 182 9.81 -16.60 -21.12
N GLY A 183 9.32 -16.27 -19.93
CA GLY A 183 8.14 -16.82 -19.31
C GLY A 183 6.87 -16.15 -19.79
N SER A 184 5.97 -17.00 -20.26
CA SER A 184 4.64 -16.67 -20.71
C SER A 184 3.80 -16.01 -19.62
N LEU A 185 3.01 -15.00 -20.01
CA LEU A 185 1.90 -14.51 -19.19
C LEU A 185 0.86 -15.62 -18.94
N GLN A 186 0.84 -16.69 -19.76
CA GLN A 186 0.08 -17.91 -19.45
C GLN A 186 0.57 -18.62 -18.20
N ASN A 187 1.87 -18.88 -18.03
CA ASN A 187 2.34 -19.57 -16.83
C ASN A 187 1.94 -18.72 -15.61
N PHE A 188 2.12 -17.40 -15.71
CA PHE A 188 1.60 -16.50 -14.69
C PHE A 188 0.09 -16.62 -14.46
N ILE A 189 -0.76 -16.58 -15.49
CA ILE A 189 -2.22 -16.59 -15.29
C ILE A 189 -2.74 -17.99 -14.92
N LEU A 190 -2.29 -19.06 -15.59
CA LEU A 190 -2.73 -20.44 -15.36
C LEU A 190 -2.23 -20.95 -14.00
N ASP A 191 -0.93 -20.81 -13.71
CA ASP A 191 -0.34 -21.28 -12.46
C ASP A 191 -0.96 -20.53 -11.26
N ASN A 192 -1.42 -19.29 -11.48
CA ASN A 192 -2.09 -18.49 -10.46
C ASN A 192 -3.61 -18.43 -10.62
N LYS A 193 -4.28 -19.10 -11.57
CA LYS A 193 -5.73 -18.92 -11.83
C LYS A 193 -6.56 -19.31 -10.62
N HIS A 194 -6.29 -20.49 -10.07
CA HIS A 194 -6.93 -20.99 -8.85
C HIS A 194 -6.58 -20.10 -7.66
N TYR A 195 -5.33 -19.67 -7.56
CA TYR A 195 -4.89 -18.73 -6.53
C TYR A 195 -5.63 -17.40 -6.58
N ILE A 196 -5.82 -16.81 -7.78
CA ILE A 196 -6.55 -15.56 -7.98
C ILE A 196 -8.03 -15.74 -7.63
N LYS A 197 -8.69 -16.79 -8.13
CA LYS A 197 -10.11 -17.06 -7.80
C LYS A 197 -10.29 -17.24 -6.29
N LYS A 198 -9.40 -18.00 -5.64
CA LYS A 198 -9.37 -18.18 -4.18
C LYS A 198 -9.14 -16.86 -3.45
N LYS A 199 -8.20 -16.02 -3.91
CA LYS A 199 -7.92 -14.69 -3.33
C LYS A 199 -9.09 -13.73 -3.47
N LEU A 200 -9.77 -13.71 -4.61
CA LEU A 200 -11.00 -12.93 -4.82
C LEU A 200 -12.07 -13.33 -3.82
N GLN A 201 -12.37 -14.63 -3.70
CA GLN A 201 -13.36 -15.15 -2.75
C GLN A 201 -13.00 -14.84 -1.29
N ILE A 202 -11.73 -15.05 -0.90
CA ILE A 202 -11.23 -14.75 0.44
C ILE A 202 -11.32 -13.24 0.71
N SER A 203 -10.93 -12.39 -0.25
CA SER A 203 -10.96 -10.94 -0.12
C SER A 203 -12.39 -10.42 0.06
N GLU A 204 -13.34 -10.93 -0.72
CA GLU A 204 -14.77 -10.57 -0.60
C GLU A 204 -15.35 -11.04 0.74
N LYS A 205 -15.01 -12.26 1.17
CA LYS A 205 -15.39 -12.78 2.49
C LYS A 205 -14.83 -11.91 3.62
N HIS A 206 -13.53 -11.63 3.61
CA HIS A 206 -12.86 -10.78 4.59
C HIS A 206 -13.47 -9.38 4.67
N LYS A 207 -13.73 -8.75 3.52
CA LYS A 207 -14.39 -7.45 3.46
C LYS A 207 -15.79 -7.51 4.08
N SER A 208 -16.59 -8.51 3.71
CA SER A 208 -17.94 -8.71 4.24
C SER A 208 -17.95 -8.91 5.76
N GLU A 209 -17.01 -9.71 6.29
CA GLU A 209 -16.84 -9.94 7.73
C GLU A 209 -16.43 -8.67 8.48
N LEU A 210 -15.46 -7.91 7.96
CA LEU A 210 -15.06 -6.63 8.55
C LEU A 210 -16.19 -5.59 8.48
N ASP A 211 -16.88 -5.46 7.34
CA ASP A 211 -18.03 -4.56 7.19
C ASP A 211 -19.17 -4.93 8.14
N ALA A 212 -19.40 -6.22 8.39
CA ALA A 212 -20.37 -6.70 9.36
C ALA A 212 -19.94 -6.33 10.80
N LEU A 213 -18.66 -6.51 11.15
CA LEU A 213 -18.12 -6.16 12.46
C LEU A 213 -18.18 -4.64 12.71
N VAL A 214 -17.80 -3.82 11.73
CA VAL A 214 -17.89 -2.35 11.81
C VAL A 214 -19.35 -1.91 11.99
N ARG A 215 -20.30 -2.50 11.24
CA ARG A 215 -21.73 -2.21 11.41
C ARG A 215 -22.24 -2.62 12.78
N LYS A 216 -21.79 -3.76 13.31
CA LYS A 216 -22.11 -4.23 14.67
C LYS A 216 -21.58 -3.25 15.72
N ILE A 217 -20.32 -2.85 15.64
CA ILE A 217 -19.69 -1.90 16.57
C ILE A 217 -20.41 -0.54 16.54
N LYS A 218 -20.70 0.00 15.34
CA LYS A 218 -21.46 1.25 15.17
C LYS A 218 -22.83 1.18 15.87
N ARG A 219 -23.51 0.03 15.77
CA ARG A 219 -24.82 -0.19 16.39
C ARG A 219 -24.73 -0.34 17.91
N ASP A 220 -23.83 -1.20 18.38
CA ASP A 220 -23.70 -1.56 19.80
C ASP A 220 -23.19 -0.38 20.63
N LEU A 221 -22.21 0.37 20.11
CA LEU A 221 -21.60 1.48 20.82
C LEU A 221 -22.23 2.84 20.48
N ARG A 222 -23.04 2.94 19.42
CA ARG A 222 -23.59 4.21 18.88
C ARG A 222 -22.49 5.25 18.66
N VAL A 223 -21.42 4.86 17.97
CA VAL A 223 -20.30 5.75 17.61
C VAL A 223 -20.01 5.67 16.12
N GLY A 224 -19.48 6.74 15.53
CA GLY A 224 -18.94 6.68 14.17
C GLY A 224 -17.57 6.01 14.19
N VAL A 225 -17.36 4.98 13.36
CA VAL A 225 -16.04 4.36 13.16
C VAL A 225 -15.71 4.33 11.67
N THR A 226 -14.51 4.78 11.33
CA THR A 226 -13.95 4.68 9.98
C THR A 226 -12.74 3.78 10.03
N ILE A 227 -12.78 2.69 9.26
CA ILE A 227 -11.68 1.76 9.01
C ILE A 227 -11.78 1.27 7.57
N GLU A 228 -10.64 1.11 6.88
CA GLU A 228 -10.57 0.50 5.55
C GLU A 228 -10.76 -1.01 5.66
N THR A 229 -11.91 -1.49 5.15
CA THR A 229 -12.26 -2.92 5.15
C THR A 229 -11.84 -3.63 3.86
N ASN A 230 -11.49 -2.86 2.82
CA ASN A 230 -11.03 -3.39 1.54
C ASN A 230 -9.52 -3.72 1.61
N PRO A 231 -9.10 -4.96 1.35
CA PRO A 231 -7.69 -5.34 1.37
C PRO A 231 -6.80 -4.62 0.34
N VAL A 232 -7.39 -4.00 -0.69
CA VAL A 232 -6.66 -3.18 -1.68
C VAL A 232 -6.20 -1.87 -1.08
N ASP A 233 -7.09 -1.24 -0.32
CA ASP A 233 -6.92 0.11 0.19
C ASP A 233 -6.22 0.06 1.56
N SER A 234 -6.52 -0.98 2.35
CA SER A 234 -5.93 -1.20 3.66
C SER A 234 -4.46 -1.61 3.55
N SER A 235 -3.59 -0.80 4.14
CA SER A 235 -2.19 -1.15 4.40
C SER A 235 -2.05 -2.35 5.34
N PHE A 236 -3.10 -2.68 6.09
CA PHE A 236 -3.13 -3.74 7.09
C PHE A 236 -3.84 -5.02 6.62
N THR A 237 -3.49 -6.13 7.25
CA THR A 237 -4.10 -7.45 7.03
C THR A 237 -5.50 -7.55 7.63
N PHE A 238 -6.25 -8.54 7.15
CA PHE A 238 -7.56 -8.87 7.72
C PHE A 238 -7.50 -9.13 9.23
N GLN A 239 -6.50 -9.90 9.70
CA GLN A 239 -6.33 -10.23 11.12
C GLN A 239 -6.03 -8.97 11.95
N GLU A 240 -5.15 -8.09 11.47
CA GLU A 240 -4.86 -6.81 12.16
C GLU A 240 -6.11 -5.94 12.26
N ASN A 241 -6.89 -5.81 11.18
CA ASN A 241 -8.14 -5.07 11.19
C ASN A 241 -9.17 -5.68 12.14
N TYR A 242 -9.28 -7.02 12.14
CA TYR A 242 -10.20 -7.75 12.99
C TYR A 242 -9.85 -7.59 14.48
N HIS A 243 -8.59 -7.79 14.85
CA HIS A 243 -8.11 -7.61 16.22
C HIS A 243 -8.21 -6.16 16.68
N ALA A 244 -7.87 -5.19 15.81
CA ALA A 244 -8.01 -3.77 16.12
C ALA A 244 -9.48 -3.41 16.42
N LEU A 245 -10.44 -3.94 15.67
CA LEU A 245 -11.86 -3.70 15.89
C LEU A 245 -12.37 -4.34 17.19
N LEU A 246 -11.93 -5.56 17.53
CA LEU A 246 -12.29 -6.19 18.79
C LEU A 246 -11.72 -5.44 20.00
N HIS A 247 -10.44 -5.04 19.93
CA HIS A 247 -9.81 -4.23 20.97
C HIS A 247 -10.49 -2.87 21.11
N PHE A 248 -10.78 -2.22 19.99
CA PHE A 248 -11.53 -0.96 19.94
C PHE A 248 -12.89 -1.09 20.62
N GLN A 249 -13.62 -2.17 20.34
CA GLN A 249 -14.94 -2.40 20.92
C GLN A 249 -14.87 -2.45 22.46
N ASN A 250 -13.89 -3.15 23.02
CA ASN A 250 -13.72 -3.27 24.46
C ASN A 250 -13.32 -1.93 25.09
N VAL A 251 -12.28 -1.29 24.55
CA VAL A 251 -11.74 -0.03 25.08
C VAL A 251 -12.80 1.08 25.05
N VAL A 252 -13.53 1.25 23.93
CA VAL A 252 -14.52 2.33 23.80
C VAL A 252 -15.77 2.03 24.63
N LYS A 253 -16.17 0.77 24.78
CA LYS A 253 -17.29 0.41 25.66
C LYS A 253 -16.99 0.80 27.11
N GLU A 254 -15.84 0.35 27.64
CA GLU A 254 -15.44 0.68 29.02
C GLU A 254 -15.29 2.18 29.24
N TRP A 255 -14.70 2.89 28.27
CA TRP A 255 -14.57 4.34 28.34
C TRP A 255 -15.93 5.05 28.33
N LYS A 256 -16.84 4.63 27.45
CA LYS A 256 -18.19 5.22 27.36
C LYS A 256 -18.99 4.99 28.64
N ASP A 257 -18.90 3.80 29.23
CA ASP A 257 -19.57 3.48 30.49
C ASP A 257 -19.05 4.36 31.64
N LYS A 258 -17.73 4.62 31.69
CA LYS A 258 -17.11 5.57 32.64
C LYS A 258 -17.58 7.00 32.41
N VAL A 259 -17.57 7.48 31.17
CA VAL A 259 -18.02 8.85 30.82
C VAL A 259 -19.49 9.06 31.17
N ALA A 260 -20.33 8.06 30.93
CA ALA A 260 -21.75 8.10 31.29
C ALA A 260 -21.96 8.14 32.82
N ALA A 261 -21.11 7.44 33.59
CA ALA A 261 -21.17 7.43 35.05
C ALA A 261 -20.68 8.75 35.69
N ASP A 262 -19.62 9.35 35.12
CA ASP A 262 -19.02 10.59 35.63
C ASP A 262 -19.93 11.83 35.47
N ALA A 263 -20.85 11.82 34.49
CA ALA A 263 -21.81 12.89 34.19
C ALA A 263 -21.20 14.31 34.11
N LYS A 264 -19.93 14.42 33.69
CA LYS A 264 -19.22 15.70 33.52
C LYS A 264 -19.74 16.48 32.31
N ASP A 265 -19.51 17.78 32.29
CA ASP A 265 -19.79 18.60 31.11
C ASP A 265 -19.02 18.07 29.88
N GLY A 266 -19.69 18.03 28.73
CA GLY A 266 -19.21 17.41 27.51
C GLY A 266 -19.48 15.91 27.40
N SER A 267 -19.92 15.21 28.46
CA SER A 267 -20.27 13.78 28.38
C SER A 267 -21.39 13.50 27.38
N GLU A 268 -22.25 14.47 27.10
CA GLU A 268 -23.33 14.39 26.11
C GLU A 268 -22.83 14.19 24.68
N ILE A 269 -21.62 14.64 24.31
CA ILE A 269 -21.09 14.42 22.95
C ILE A 269 -20.79 12.94 22.70
N VAL A 270 -20.43 12.21 23.76
CA VAL A 270 -20.15 10.77 23.74
C VAL A 270 -21.44 9.97 23.86
N THR A 271 -22.34 10.35 24.78
CA THR A 271 -23.59 9.60 24.99
C THR A 271 -24.60 9.80 23.85
N SER A 272 -24.60 10.96 23.18
CA SER A 272 -25.40 11.23 21.98
C SER A 272 -24.87 10.54 20.71
N GLY A 273 -23.66 9.98 20.74
CA GLY A 273 -23.04 9.31 19.59
C GLY A 273 -22.51 10.25 18.51
N GLN A 274 -22.28 11.52 18.84
CA GLN A 274 -21.68 12.49 17.92
C GLN A 274 -20.18 12.26 17.72
N PHE A 275 -19.52 11.65 18.72
CA PHE A 275 -18.09 11.35 18.68
C PHE A 275 -17.75 10.24 17.68
N LYS A 276 -16.76 10.49 16.82
CA LYS A 276 -16.29 9.60 15.75
C LYS A 276 -14.86 9.14 16.02
N PHE A 277 -14.50 7.99 15.46
CA PHE A 277 -13.19 7.38 15.56
C PHE A 277 -12.66 7.01 14.19
N ASN A 278 -11.38 7.28 13.95
CA ASN A 278 -10.66 6.88 12.75
C ASN A 278 -9.53 5.90 13.12
N LEU A 279 -9.58 4.70 12.54
CA LEU A 279 -8.64 3.59 12.78
C LEU A 279 -7.73 3.32 11.57
N ASN A 280 -7.65 4.25 10.61
CA ASN A 280 -6.74 4.17 9.45
C ASN A 280 -5.41 4.89 9.69
N TYR A 281 -5.10 5.24 10.94
CA TYR A 281 -3.94 6.06 11.31
C TYR A 281 -2.94 5.28 12.16
N ASN A 282 -1.64 5.54 12.00
CA ASN A 282 -0.58 4.68 12.55
C ASN A 282 0.64 5.44 13.12
N ASP A 283 0.44 6.67 13.63
CA ASP A 283 1.52 7.49 14.18
C ASP A 283 1.32 7.79 15.66
N ILE A 284 0.36 8.65 15.99
CA ILE A 284 0.01 9.04 17.38
C ILE A 284 -1.50 9.14 17.56
N ASN A 285 -1.99 8.93 18.79
CA ASN A 285 -3.38 9.23 19.12
C ASN A 285 -3.56 10.76 19.18
N PHE A 286 -4.58 11.29 18.51
CA PHE A 286 -4.97 12.69 18.63
C PHE A 286 -6.47 12.88 18.39
N THR A 287 -7.00 14.03 18.79
CA THR A 287 -8.42 14.38 18.60
C THR A 287 -8.49 15.71 17.89
N VAL A 288 -9.36 15.80 16.88
CA VAL A 288 -9.60 17.03 16.13
C VAL A 288 -10.91 17.69 16.57
N PRO A 289 -11.05 19.02 16.40
CA PRO A 289 -12.26 19.76 16.78
C PRO A 289 -13.56 19.25 16.13
N GLU A 290 -13.49 18.44 15.08
CA GLU A 290 -14.64 17.82 14.39
C GLU A 290 -15.32 16.67 15.19
N LEU A 291 -14.96 16.49 16.47
CA LEU A 291 -15.34 15.35 17.31
C LEU A 291 -14.88 14.02 16.72
N CYS A 292 -13.70 14.00 16.10
CA CYS A 292 -13.09 12.79 15.56
C CYS A 292 -11.79 12.48 16.30
N CYS A 293 -11.68 11.27 16.82
CA CYS A 293 -10.48 10.76 17.48
C CYS A 293 -9.74 9.81 16.55
N TYR A 294 -8.49 10.13 16.24
CA TYR A 294 -7.58 9.29 15.50
C TYR A 294 -6.83 8.42 16.50
N LEU A 295 -6.96 7.11 16.37
CA LEU A 295 -6.32 6.15 17.26
C LEU A 295 -5.17 5.45 16.52
N ASP A 296 -3.98 5.52 17.09
CA ASP A 296 -2.76 4.93 16.56
C ASP A 296 -2.86 3.40 16.60
N ARG A 297 -2.96 2.83 15.40
CA ARG A 297 -2.97 1.39 15.14
C ARG A 297 -1.69 0.67 15.54
N SER A 298 -0.55 1.37 15.58
CA SER A 298 0.74 0.76 15.91
C SER A 298 0.89 0.49 17.40
N SER A 299 0.14 1.21 18.24
CA SER A 299 0.17 1.08 19.70
C SER A 299 -1.24 0.97 20.32
N PRO A 300 -2.04 -0.09 20.04
CA PRO A 300 -3.42 -0.21 20.53
C PRO A 300 -3.59 -0.15 22.05
N ASP A 301 -2.56 -0.53 22.80
CA ASP A 301 -2.54 -0.48 24.28
C ASP A 301 -2.65 0.95 24.83
N THR A 302 -2.29 1.96 24.03
CA THR A 302 -2.31 3.37 24.43
C THR A 302 -3.71 3.99 24.35
N TRP A 303 -4.68 3.34 23.69
CA TRP A 303 -5.99 3.91 23.43
C TRP A 303 -6.77 4.20 24.71
N ALA A 304 -6.82 3.25 25.64
CA ALA A 304 -7.56 3.42 26.90
C ALA A 304 -6.97 4.57 27.73
N GLU A 305 -5.64 4.67 27.81
CA GLU A 305 -4.97 5.76 28.52
C GLU A 305 -5.26 7.12 27.86
N TYR A 306 -5.21 7.19 26.53
CA TYR A 306 -5.50 8.41 25.78
C TYR A 306 -6.94 8.88 25.97
N LEU A 307 -7.92 7.98 25.80
CA LEU A 307 -9.34 8.32 25.93
C LEU A 307 -9.71 8.79 27.33
N ASN A 308 -9.15 8.19 28.38
CA ASN A 308 -9.40 8.62 29.77
C ASN A 308 -8.77 9.99 30.10
N LYS A 309 -7.83 10.49 29.30
CA LYS A 309 -7.21 11.82 29.45
C LYS A 309 -7.92 12.92 28.66
N LEU A 310 -8.89 12.59 27.80
CA LEU A 310 -9.59 13.57 27.00
C LEU A 310 -10.40 14.53 27.88
N ASN A 311 -10.20 15.83 27.67
CA ASN A 311 -11.02 16.86 28.28
C ASN A 311 -12.25 17.15 27.40
N LEU A 312 -13.36 16.48 27.72
CA LEU A 312 -14.59 16.55 26.91
C LEU A 312 -15.22 17.95 26.88
N SER A 313 -15.09 18.76 27.94
CA SER A 313 -15.63 20.12 27.96
C SER A 313 -14.84 21.03 27.00
N LEU A 314 -13.50 20.93 26.98
CA LEU A 314 -12.65 21.67 26.06
C LEU A 314 -12.94 21.27 24.60
N ILE A 315 -13.04 19.96 24.31
CA ILE A 315 -13.33 19.46 22.96
C ILE A 315 -14.70 19.95 22.46
N LYS A 316 -15.69 20.05 23.36
CA LYS A 316 -17.01 20.59 23.04
C LYS A 316 -16.96 22.08 22.71
N GLU A 317 -16.21 22.87 23.47
CA GLU A 317 -15.99 24.29 23.19
C GLU A 317 -15.26 24.49 21.85
N GLU A 318 -14.16 23.76 21.63
CA GLU A 318 -13.42 23.76 20.36
C GLU A 318 -14.30 23.33 19.19
N ASN A 319 -15.17 22.33 19.36
CA ASN A 319 -16.13 21.93 18.32
C ASN A 319 -17.12 23.04 18.00
N LEU A 320 -17.63 23.76 19.00
CA LEU A 320 -18.58 24.84 18.78
C LEU A 320 -17.93 26.00 18.00
N GLU A 321 -16.71 26.38 18.36
CA GLU A 321 -15.92 27.39 17.64
C GLU A 321 -15.57 26.93 16.23
N PHE A 322 -15.10 25.69 16.10
CA PHE A 322 -14.79 25.08 14.82
C PHE A 322 -16.01 25.08 13.91
N ARG A 323 -17.18 24.61 14.38
CA ARG A 323 -18.43 24.62 13.62
C ARG A 323 -18.85 26.02 13.19
N LYS A 324 -18.73 27.04 14.05
CA LYS A 324 -19.01 28.44 13.67
C LYS A 324 -18.06 28.90 12.56
N SER A 325 -16.77 28.57 12.67
CA SER A 325 -15.76 28.93 11.69
C SER A 325 -15.97 28.21 10.35
N GLU A 326 -16.27 26.92 10.38
CA GLU A 326 -16.54 26.09 9.20
C GLU A 326 -17.87 26.44 8.54
N GLU A 327 -18.92 26.76 9.30
CA GLU A 327 -20.17 27.26 8.74
C GLU A 327 -19.97 28.61 8.04
N ALA A 328 -19.12 29.49 8.59
CA ALA A 328 -18.76 30.75 7.95
C ALA A 328 -17.94 30.52 6.66
N LYS A 329 -16.90 29.69 6.72
CA LYS A 329 -16.10 29.30 5.55
C LYS A 329 -16.96 28.61 4.50
N PHE A 330 -17.83 27.69 4.88
CA PHE A 330 -18.74 26.97 3.98
C PHE A 330 -19.73 27.92 3.31
N LYS A 331 -20.28 28.91 4.02
CA LYS A 331 -21.14 29.94 3.41
C LYS A 331 -20.40 30.77 2.37
N ILE A 332 -19.15 31.16 2.66
CA ILE A 332 -18.29 31.89 1.70
C ILE A 332 -17.98 30.99 0.50
N MET A 333 -17.46 29.79 0.75
CA MET A 333 -17.10 28.81 -0.28
C MET A 333 -18.29 28.44 -1.17
N LYS A 334 -19.48 28.25 -0.59
CA LYS A 334 -20.71 27.97 -1.34
C LYS A 334 -21.07 29.14 -2.26
N LYS A 335 -21.04 30.37 -1.73
CA LYS A 335 -21.28 31.58 -2.53
C LYS A 335 -20.27 31.73 -3.66
N GLU A 336 -18.98 31.58 -3.36
CA GLU A 336 -17.90 31.65 -4.36
C GLU A 336 -18.00 30.53 -5.40
N SER A 337 -18.38 29.32 -4.99
CA SER A 337 -18.60 28.18 -5.89
C SER A 337 -19.79 28.42 -6.82
N GLU A 338 -20.90 28.96 -6.30
CA GLU A 338 -22.07 29.33 -7.11
C GLU A 338 -21.73 30.45 -8.10
N GLU A 339 -20.97 31.46 -7.68
CA GLU A 339 -20.51 32.54 -8.55
C GLU A 339 -19.54 32.03 -9.63
N ALA A 340 -18.58 31.17 -9.26
CA ALA A 340 -17.67 30.53 -10.21
C ALA A 340 -18.43 29.66 -11.23
N ARG A 341 -19.44 28.89 -10.80
CA ARG A 341 -20.30 28.11 -11.70
C ARG A 341 -21.09 28.97 -12.66
N SER A 342 -21.63 30.10 -12.19
CA SER A 342 -22.28 31.07 -13.07
C SER A 342 -21.30 31.61 -14.13
N ASN A 343 -20.06 31.90 -13.71
CA ASN A 343 -19.01 32.33 -14.62
C ASN A 343 -18.65 31.24 -15.63
N PHE A 344 -18.59 29.97 -15.23
CA PHE A 344 -18.32 28.84 -16.11
C PHE A 344 -19.33 28.77 -17.26
N THR A 345 -20.63 28.85 -16.97
CA THR A 345 -21.68 28.80 -18.01
C THR A 345 -21.56 29.97 -19.01
N ILE A 346 -21.12 31.15 -18.55
CA ILE A 346 -20.85 32.28 -19.44
C ILE A 346 -19.63 32.01 -20.32
N LEU A 347 -18.56 31.49 -19.73
CA LEU A 347 -17.30 31.18 -20.41
C LEU A 347 -17.44 30.03 -21.42
N GLU A 348 -18.24 29.00 -21.13
CA GLU A 348 -18.55 27.90 -22.05
C GLU A 348 -19.13 28.43 -23.36
N LYS A 349 -20.11 29.33 -23.27
CA LYS A 349 -20.73 29.97 -24.45
C LYS A 349 -19.76 30.89 -25.18
N LEU A 350 -18.92 31.60 -24.43
CA LEU A 350 -17.97 32.56 -24.97
C LEU A 350 -16.83 31.90 -25.75
N LEU A 351 -16.23 30.87 -25.15
CA LEU A 351 -15.11 30.11 -25.68
C LEU A 351 -15.54 29.01 -26.64
N LYS A 352 -16.84 28.69 -26.71
CA LYS A 352 -17.39 27.57 -27.49
C LYS A 352 -16.71 26.24 -27.13
N CYS A 353 -16.45 26.04 -25.85
CA CYS A 353 -15.94 24.77 -25.31
C CYS A 353 -17.10 23.87 -24.86
N ARG A 354 -16.85 22.55 -24.74
CA ARG A 354 -17.86 21.57 -24.31
C ARG A 354 -18.21 21.72 -22.84
N SER A 355 -17.22 21.93 -21.99
CA SER A 355 -17.40 22.27 -20.60
C SER A 355 -16.27 23.18 -20.11
N PHE A 356 -16.57 23.96 -19.07
CA PHE A 356 -15.60 24.75 -18.34
C PHE A 356 -15.79 24.48 -16.85
N GLN A 357 -14.80 23.87 -16.19
CA GLN A 357 -14.98 23.38 -14.83
C GLN A 357 -13.74 23.55 -13.94
N LEU A 358 -13.96 23.51 -12.63
CA LEU A 358 -12.89 23.29 -11.66
C LEU A 358 -12.57 21.80 -11.63
N ALA A 359 -11.29 21.43 -11.74
CA ALA A 359 -10.84 20.05 -11.63
C ALA A 359 -9.68 19.93 -10.65
N GLU A 360 -9.57 18.77 -10.03
CA GLU A 360 -8.43 18.41 -9.19
C GLU A 360 -7.23 18.01 -10.07
N HIS A 361 -6.03 18.22 -9.53
CA HIS A 361 -4.80 17.75 -10.18
C HIS A 361 -4.38 16.42 -9.56
N ASP A 362 -4.32 15.39 -10.40
CA ASP A 362 -3.96 14.03 -9.98
C ASP A 362 -2.51 13.65 -10.31
N ASP A 363 -1.62 14.63 -10.58
CA ASP A 363 -0.21 14.32 -10.84
C ASP A 363 0.50 13.88 -9.54
N PRO A 364 0.88 12.59 -9.42
CA PRO A 364 1.53 12.07 -8.22
C PRO A 364 2.96 12.61 -8.04
N SER A 365 3.50 13.31 -9.04
CA SER A 365 4.83 13.89 -8.97
C SER A 365 4.85 15.29 -8.34
N GLU A 366 3.70 15.95 -8.19
CA GLU A 366 3.59 17.26 -7.55
C GLU A 366 3.91 17.17 -6.05
N ASP A 367 4.47 18.25 -5.50
CA ASP A 367 4.83 18.29 -4.07
C ASP A 367 3.55 18.35 -3.22
N PRO A 368 3.27 17.33 -2.38
CA PRO A 368 2.08 17.34 -1.52
C PRO A 368 2.02 18.55 -0.59
N ASN A 369 3.16 19.16 -0.26
CA ASN A 369 3.23 20.34 0.60
C ASN A 369 2.75 21.63 -0.06
N LEU A 370 2.62 21.65 -1.39
CA LEU A 370 2.11 22.81 -2.14
C LEU A 370 0.60 22.76 -2.37
N TYR A 371 -0.05 21.64 -2.04
CA TYR A 371 -1.45 21.41 -2.32
C TYR A 371 -2.35 22.41 -1.59
N LEU A 372 -3.13 23.17 -2.36
CA LEU A 372 -4.09 24.13 -1.82
C LEU A 372 -5.35 23.41 -1.35
N ASP A 373 -5.89 23.86 -0.22
CA ASP A 373 -7.21 23.45 0.26
C ASP A 373 -8.32 23.85 -0.73
N THR A 374 -9.44 23.12 -0.72
CA THR A 374 -10.57 23.33 -1.65
C THR A 374 -11.09 24.76 -1.65
N SER A 375 -11.09 25.44 -0.48
CA SER A 375 -11.54 26.82 -0.38
C SER A 375 -10.64 27.75 -1.20
N LYS A 376 -9.32 27.66 -1.04
CA LYS A 376 -8.35 28.46 -1.80
C LYS A 376 -8.41 28.16 -3.29
N GLN A 377 -8.60 26.89 -3.68
CA GLN A 377 -8.75 26.52 -5.08
C GLN A 377 -9.98 27.21 -5.71
N ILE A 378 -11.11 27.23 -4.99
CA ILE A 378 -12.34 27.92 -5.42
C ILE A 378 -12.10 29.43 -5.53
N THR A 379 -11.49 30.06 -4.51
CA THR A 379 -11.21 31.49 -4.52
C THR A 379 -10.31 31.90 -5.70
N GLN A 380 -9.25 31.13 -5.98
CA GLN A 380 -8.38 31.37 -7.13
C GLN A 380 -9.12 31.17 -8.46
N SER A 381 -9.94 30.11 -8.57
CA SER A 381 -10.78 29.88 -9.75
C SER A 381 -11.79 31.01 -9.97
N LEU A 382 -12.38 31.55 -8.91
CA LEU A 382 -13.29 32.68 -8.99
C LEU A 382 -12.56 33.94 -9.45
N ALA A 383 -11.38 34.24 -8.90
CA ALA A 383 -10.57 35.38 -9.30
C ALA A 383 -10.18 35.29 -10.79
N PHE A 384 -9.74 34.12 -11.24
CA PHE A 384 -9.38 33.85 -12.63
C PHE A 384 -10.58 33.97 -13.57
N THR A 385 -11.70 33.33 -13.28
CA THR A 385 -12.91 33.45 -14.12
C THR A 385 -13.46 34.87 -14.17
N SER A 386 -13.41 35.59 -13.05
CA SER A 386 -13.80 37.00 -12.99
C SER A 386 -12.90 37.88 -13.86
N MET A 387 -11.59 37.62 -13.89
CA MET A 387 -10.65 38.29 -14.80
C MET A 387 -11.03 38.05 -16.28
N LEU A 388 -11.37 36.82 -16.64
CA LEU A 388 -11.79 36.49 -18.01
C LEU A 388 -13.09 37.21 -18.40
N ILE A 389 -14.07 37.26 -17.50
CA ILE A 389 -15.35 37.95 -17.73
C ILE A 389 -15.18 39.47 -17.82
N LYS A 390 -14.32 40.06 -16.98
CA LYS A 390 -13.96 41.49 -17.10
C LYS A 390 -13.37 41.84 -18.47
N ASN A 391 -12.66 40.89 -19.10
CA ASN A 391 -12.08 41.03 -20.43
C ASN A 391 -12.94 40.40 -21.55
N LYS A 392 -14.25 40.18 -21.31
CA LYS A 392 -15.15 39.50 -22.25
C LYS A 392 -15.07 40.04 -23.68
N SER A 393 -15.07 41.37 -23.88
CA SER A 393 -15.03 41.97 -25.22
C SER A 393 -13.74 41.64 -25.99
N LYS A 394 -12.59 41.62 -25.31
CA LYS A 394 -11.31 41.20 -25.89
C LYS A 394 -11.35 39.72 -26.26
N LEU A 395 -11.90 38.89 -25.39
CA LEU A 395 -12.03 37.45 -25.62
C LEU A 395 -12.96 37.15 -26.79
N GLU A 396 -14.10 37.85 -26.92
CA GLU A 396 -14.98 37.75 -28.10
C GLU A 396 -14.27 38.13 -29.39
N ASN A 397 -13.47 39.20 -29.38
CA ASN A 397 -12.72 39.63 -30.55
C ASN A 397 -11.67 38.58 -30.94
N LEU A 398 -10.99 38.00 -29.96
CA LEU A 398 -10.01 36.95 -30.16
C LEU A 398 -10.65 35.67 -30.73
N MET A 399 -11.84 35.29 -30.23
CA MET A 399 -12.65 34.19 -30.78
C MET A 399 -13.13 34.45 -32.20
N LYS A 400 -13.37 35.71 -32.59
CA LYS A 400 -13.79 36.08 -33.96
C LYS A 400 -12.63 36.17 -34.95
N THR A 401 -11.42 36.48 -34.47
CA THR A 401 -10.24 36.74 -35.29
C THR A 401 -9.29 35.54 -35.31
N ARG A 402 -8.51 35.35 -34.24
CA ARG A 402 -7.45 34.34 -34.12
C ARG A 402 -7.98 32.92 -33.93
N LEU A 403 -9.00 32.74 -33.10
CA LEU A 403 -9.54 31.42 -32.74
C LEU A 403 -10.81 31.03 -33.51
N LYS A 404 -11.10 31.66 -34.66
CA LYS A 404 -12.37 31.51 -35.40
C LYS A 404 -12.73 30.06 -35.77
N LYS A 405 -11.72 29.23 -36.03
CA LYS A 405 -11.87 27.81 -36.42
C LYS A 405 -11.61 26.83 -35.27
N VAL A 406 -11.28 27.34 -34.08
CA VAL A 406 -10.93 26.49 -32.94
C VAL A 406 -12.21 26.02 -32.26
N LYS A 407 -12.38 24.71 -32.19
CA LYS A 407 -13.31 24.07 -31.27
C LYS A 407 -12.50 23.63 -30.08
N PHE A 408 -12.94 23.97 -28.88
CA PHE A 408 -12.32 23.48 -27.66
C PHE A 408 -13.15 22.29 -27.14
N GLY A 409 -12.45 21.27 -26.66
CA GLY A 409 -13.04 20.22 -25.83
C GLY A 409 -13.41 20.78 -24.46
N ASN A 410 -12.95 20.14 -23.39
CA ASN A 410 -13.17 20.64 -22.04
C ASN A 410 -11.98 21.50 -21.60
N ILE A 411 -12.27 22.60 -20.91
CA ILE A 411 -11.26 23.43 -20.25
C ILE A 411 -11.44 23.27 -18.74
N ALA A 412 -10.37 22.95 -18.04
CA ALA A 412 -10.38 22.75 -16.60
C ALA A 412 -9.45 23.73 -15.90
N ILE A 413 -9.93 24.41 -14.87
CA ILE A 413 -9.08 25.18 -13.96
C ILE A 413 -8.52 24.22 -12.92
N VAL A 414 -7.19 24.24 -12.76
CA VAL A 414 -6.48 23.36 -11.85
C VAL A 414 -5.51 24.20 -11.03
N ALA A 415 -5.92 24.57 -9.82
CA ALA A 415 -5.16 25.44 -8.93
C ALA A 415 -3.84 24.80 -8.44
N ASN A 416 -3.83 23.48 -8.29
CA ASN A 416 -2.67 22.71 -7.80
C ASN A 416 -1.72 22.26 -8.92
N LEU A 417 -1.78 22.89 -10.09
CA LEU A 417 -0.83 22.65 -11.18
C LEU A 417 0.40 23.54 -10.97
N HIS A 418 1.40 23.10 -10.21
CA HIS A 418 2.50 23.97 -9.78
C HIS A 418 3.69 23.96 -10.75
N LYS A 419 3.97 22.82 -11.40
CA LYS A 419 5.13 22.68 -12.30
C LYS A 419 4.97 23.37 -13.65
N SER A 420 3.73 23.61 -14.08
CA SER A 420 3.44 24.20 -15.38
C SER A 420 2.26 25.18 -15.31
N LYS A 421 2.18 26.06 -16.32
CA LYS A 421 1.04 26.98 -16.47
C LYS A 421 -0.20 26.28 -17.03
N PHE A 422 0.00 25.19 -17.75
CA PHE A 422 -1.06 24.37 -18.35
C PHE A 422 -0.60 22.93 -18.50
N TRP A 423 -1.57 22.03 -18.66
CA TRP A 423 -1.38 20.62 -18.95
C TRP A 423 -2.49 20.15 -19.87
N VAL A 424 -2.16 19.36 -20.89
CA VAL A 424 -3.18 18.72 -21.73
C VAL A 424 -3.31 17.27 -21.30
N ASP A 425 -4.42 16.95 -20.66
CA ASP A 425 -4.70 15.62 -20.13
C ASP A 425 -4.90 14.57 -21.23
N ILE A 426 -4.89 13.29 -20.85
CA ILE A 426 -5.15 12.18 -21.78
C ILE A 426 -6.52 12.34 -22.45
N ASP A 427 -7.52 12.81 -21.70
CA ASP A 427 -8.88 13.02 -22.17
C ASP A 427 -9.05 14.26 -23.06
N GLY A 428 -7.95 14.90 -23.47
CA GLY A 428 -7.99 16.16 -24.21
C GLY A 428 -8.44 17.36 -23.38
N ASN A 429 -8.60 17.19 -22.07
CA ASN A 429 -8.93 18.29 -21.16
C ASN A 429 -7.73 19.25 -21.07
N LEU A 430 -7.94 20.51 -21.44
CA LEU A 430 -6.94 21.55 -21.26
C LEU A 430 -7.02 22.07 -19.81
N LYS A 431 -6.11 21.59 -18.96
CA LYS A 431 -5.94 21.99 -17.57
C LYS A 431 -5.08 23.27 -17.51
N ILE A 432 -5.55 24.29 -16.82
CA ILE A 432 -4.91 25.61 -16.76
C ILE A 432 -4.76 26.05 -15.30
N ASN A 433 -3.59 26.55 -14.95
CA ASN A 433 -3.35 27.15 -13.66
C ASN A 433 -4.05 28.53 -13.58
N PRO A 434 -4.87 28.81 -12.55
CA PRO A 434 -5.55 30.10 -12.40
C PRO A 434 -4.63 31.32 -12.23
N ASN A 435 -3.34 31.13 -11.96
CA ASN A 435 -2.36 32.20 -11.79
C ASN A 435 -1.81 32.78 -13.11
N VAL A 436 -2.28 32.30 -14.27
CA VAL A 436 -1.88 32.85 -15.58
C VAL A 436 -2.55 34.20 -15.84
N THR A 437 -1.86 35.08 -16.56
CA THR A 437 -2.46 36.35 -17.01
C THR A 437 -3.48 36.13 -18.14
N PHE A 438 -4.26 37.17 -18.46
CA PHE A 438 -5.21 37.11 -19.57
C PHE A 438 -4.51 36.82 -20.91
N GLU A 439 -3.37 37.46 -21.15
CA GLU A 439 -2.57 37.27 -22.36
C GLU A 439 -2.00 35.85 -22.43
N GLU A 440 -1.45 35.35 -21.32
CA GLU A 440 -0.92 33.98 -21.23
C GLU A 440 -2.02 32.94 -21.48
N PHE A 441 -3.20 33.14 -20.89
CA PHE A 441 -4.36 32.29 -21.15
C PHE A 441 -4.69 32.23 -22.66
N CYS A 442 -4.71 33.39 -23.33
CA CYS A 442 -4.99 33.45 -24.76
C CYS A 442 -3.91 32.72 -25.59
N ASP A 443 -2.64 32.86 -25.24
CA ASP A 443 -1.53 32.20 -25.91
C ASP A 443 -1.55 30.67 -25.69
N ILE A 444 -1.96 30.22 -24.50
CA ILE A 444 -2.17 28.80 -24.20
C ILE A 444 -3.29 28.24 -25.09
N LEU A 445 -4.43 28.93 -25.18
CA LEU A 445 -5.53 28.51 -26.05
C LEU A 445 -5.08 28.41 -27.51
N GLU A 446 -4.33 29.39 -28.01
CA GLU A 446 -3.87 29.38 -29.41
C GLU A 446 -2.83 28.28 -29.68
N SER A 447 -1.90 28.05 -28.76
CA SER A 447 -0.82 27.07 -28.95
C SER A 447 -1.26 25.61 -28.71
N GLN A 448 -2.17 25.37 -27.75
CA GLN A 448 -2.45 24.01 -27.27
C GLN A 448 -3.75 23.41 -27.80
N HIS A 449 -4.64 24.18 -28.43
CA HIS A 449 -5.94 23.65 -28.86
C HIS A 449 -5.85 22.46 -29.83
N LYS A 450 -4.86 22.46 -30.73
CA LYS A 450 -4.68 21.35 -31.69
C LYS A 450 -4.33 20.06 -30.96
N ILE A 451 -3.37 20.15 -30.04
CA ILE A 451 -2.92 19.02 -29.22
C ILE A 451 -4.07 18.52 -28.34
N ALA A 452 -4.83 19.42 -27.71
CA ALA A 452 -6.00 19.06 -26.90
C ALA A 452 -7.08 18.33 -27.71
N ASN A 453 -7.39 18.82 -28.92
CA ASN A 453 -8.36 18.17 -29.80
C ASN A 453 -7.86 16.82 -30.33
N GLU A 454 -6.58 16.72 -30.70
CA GLU A 454 -5.96 15.45 -31.10
C GLU A 454 -6.04 14.44 -29.96
N LYS A 455 -5.77 14.86 -28.72
CA LYS A 455 -5.91 14.01 -27.53
C LYS A 455 -7.36 13.66 -27.19
N ASP A 456 -8.33 14.56 -27.33
CA ASP A 456 -9.77 14.25 -27.15
C ASP A 456 -10.23 13.16 -28.13
N ILE A 457 -9.85 13.28 -29.40
CA ILE A 457 -10.14 12.29 -30.44
C ILE A 457 -9.47 10.94 -30.10
N LEU A 458 -8.21 10.98 -29.67
CA LEU A 458 -7.49 9.79 -29.24
C LEU A 458 -8.12 9.16 -28.00
N SER A 459 -8.49 9.93 -26.98
CA SER A 459 -9.11 9.39 -25.76
C SER A 459 -10.43 8.69 -26.07
N HIS A 460 -11.29 9.28 -26.90
CA HIS A 460 -12.51 8.59 -27.33
C HIS A 460 -12.21 7.26 -28.06
N LYS A 461 -11.15 7.21 -28.86
CA LYS A 461 -10.67 5.96 -29.46
C LYS A 461 -10.17 4.99 -28.39
N TYR A 462 -9.47 5.48 -27.36
CA TYR A 462 -8.91 4.68 -26.27
C TYR A 462 -10.00 4.07 -25.41
N GLU A 463 -11.00 4.86 -25.01
CA GLU A 463 -12.17 4.41 -24.25
C GLU A 463 -12.96 3.36 -25.05
N SER A 464 -13.22 3.62 -26.34
CA SER A 464 -13.93 2.66 -27.18
C SER A 464 -13.19 1.31 -27.30
N ILE A 465 -11.86 1.34 -27.42
CA ILE A 465 -11.03 0.13 -27.51
C ILE A 465 -10.98 -0.60 -26.17
N ARG A 466 -10.78 0.13 -25.07
CA ARG A 466 -10.79 -0.39 -23.70
C ARG A 466 -12.12 -1.06 -23.39
N ASP A 467 -13.23 -0.36 -23.63
CA ASP A 467 -14.58 -0.84 -23.29
C ASP A 467 -14.95 -2.06 -24.12
N TYR A 468 -14.60 -2.06 -25.41
CA TYR A 468 -14.76 -3.24 -26.25
C TYR A 468 -13.97 -4.43 -25.69
N ALA A 469 -12.68 -4.25 -25.41
CA ALA A 469 -11.83 -5.32 -24.86
C ALA A 469 -12.38 -5.83 -23.52
N GLN A 470 -12.75 -4.92 -22.61
CA GLN A 470 -13.30 -5.25 -21.29
C GLN A 470 -14.58 -6.10 -21.40
N VAL A 471 -15.56 -5.63 -22.19
CA VAL A 471 -16.84 -6.33 -22.38
C VAL A 471 -16.64 -7.66 -23.10
N ARG A 472 -15.81 -7.68 -24.15
CA ARG A 472 -15.64 -8.87 -24.98
C ARG A 472 -14.91 -10.00 -24.24
N MET A 473 -13.94 -9.66 -23.40
CA MET A 473 -13.22 -10.60 -22.53
C MET A 473 -14.02 -10.96 -21.25
N GLY A 474 -15.12 -10.26 -20.96
CA GLY A 474 -15.93 -10.48 -19.76
C GLY A 474 -15.27 -10.01 -18.45
N LEU A 475 -14.33 -9.06 -18.54
CA LEU A 475 -13.59 -8.53 -17.39
C LEU A 475 -14.50 -7.69 -16.49
N LYS A 476 -14.22 -7.69 -15.18
CA LYS A 476 -14.87 -6.79 -14.20
C LYS A 476 -14.44 -5.34 -14.43
N THR A 477 -13.13 -5.13 -14.62
CA THR A 477 -12.54 -3.81 -14.92
C THR A 477 -11.27 -3.97 -15.73
N LEU A 478 -11.05 -3.10 -16.71
CA LEU A 478 -9.77 -2.94 -17.40
C LEU A 478 -9.26 -1.51 -17.18
N ASN A 479 -8.23 -1.37 -16.35
CA ASN A 479 -7.69 -0.07 -15.95
C ASN A 479 -6.17 -0.01 -16.15
N VAL A 480 -5.59 1.16 -15.91
CA VAL A 480 -4.15 1.39 -15.90
C VAL A 480 -3.76 1.98 -14.54
N LEU A 481 -2.58 1.64 -14.04
CA LEU A 481 -2.05 2.28 -12.84
C LEU A 481 -1.82 3.77 -13.11
N SER A 482 -2.43 4.68 -12.36
CA SER A 482 -2.32 6.14 -12.61
C SER A 482 -0.87 6.62 -12.67
N VAL A 483 0.00 6.12 -11.78
CA VAL A 483 1.43 6.47 -11.81
C VAL A 483 2.13 6.06 -13.12
N PHE A 484 1.65 4.99 -13.78
CA PHE A 484 2.21 4.51 -15.04
C PHE A 484 1.90 5.48 -16.19
N THR A 485 0.68 6.02 -16.29
CA THR A 485 0.31 6.95 -17.38
C THR A 485 1.16 8.22 -17.35
N TYR A 486 1.45 8.75 -16.16
CA TYR A 486 2.30 9.93 -16.00
C TYR A 486 3.77 9.67 -16.33
N THR A 487 4.28 8.45 -16.10
CA THR A 487 5.71 8.15 -16.23
C THR A 487 6.11 7.61 -17.61
N HIS A 488 5.22 6.89 -18.30
CA HIS A 488 5.58 6.09 -19.47
C HIS A 488 4.92 6.55 -20.78
N ASP A 489 4.23 7.69 -20.76
CA ASP A 489 3.44 8.26 -21.86
C ASP A 489 2.19 7.43 -22.23
N HIS A 490 1.17 8.13 -22.71
CA HIS A 490 -0.15 7.57 -23.01
C HIS A 490 -0.11 6.62 -24.21
N GLN A 491 0.85 6.81 -25.13
CA GLN A 491 0.97 5.94 -26.30
C GLN A 491 1.19 4.48 -25.90
N LYS A 492 1.97 4.21 -24.86
CA LYS A 492 2.22 2.83 -24.38
C LYS A 492 0.97 2.19 -23.79
N VAL A 493 0.12 2.98 -23.14
CA VAL A 493 -1.18 2.53 -22.63
C VAL A 493 -2.10 2.17 -23.78
N PHE A 494 -2.13 3.04 -24.80
CA PHE A 494 -2.92 2.79 -25.99
C PHE A 494 -2.48 1.52 -26.72
N ASP A 495 -1.19 1.34 -26.93
CA ASP A 495 -0.64 0.16 -27.59
C ASP A 495 -1.02 -1.12 -26.81
N ALA A 496 -1.00 -1.07 -25.47
CA ALA A 496 -1.45 -2.16 -24.62
C ALA A 496 -2.96 -2.46 -24.78
N TYR A 497 -3.81 -1.44 -24.82
CA TYR A 497 -5.24 -1.62 -25.08
C TYR A 497 -5.54 -2.11 -26.49
N GLN A 498 -4.85 -1.59 -27.50
CA GLN A 498 -4.99 -2.02 -28.89
C GLN A 498 -4.61 -3.50 -29.03
N LYS A 499 -3.51 -3.94 -28.40
CA LYS A 499 -3.14 -5.36 -28.32
C LYS A 499 -4.25 -6.22 -27.72
N LEU A 500 -4.88 -5.79 -26.62
CA LEU A 500 -5.99 -6.54 -26.02
C LEU A 500 -7.23 -6.54 -26.91
N TYR A 501 -7.55 -5.41 -27.55
CA TYR A 501 -8.66 -5.26 -28.47
C TYR A 501 -8.53 -6.20 -29.67
N ASP A 502 -7.37 -6.20 -30.33
CA ASP A 502 -7.09 -7.02 -31.51
C ASP A 502 -7.20 -8.52 -31.20
N ALA A 503 -6.97 -8.90 -29.94
CA ALA A 503 -7.06 -10.27 -29.46
C ALA A 503 -8.32 -10.61 -28.68
N ALA A 504 -9.23 -9.66 -28.45
CA ALA A 504 -10.31 -9.84 -27.49
C ALA A 504 -11.21 -11.05 -27.81
N ASP A 505 -11.44 -11.32 -29.11
CA ASP A 505 -12.19 -12.50 -29.56
C ASP A 505 -11.50 -13.81 -29.20
N ARG A 506 -10.17 -13.87 -29.37
CA ARG A 506 -9.37 -15.05 -29.03
C ARG A 506 -9.20 -15.19 -27.52
N LEU A 507 -9.20 -14.08 -26.80
CA LEU A 507 -9.06 -14.07 -25.34
C LEU A 507 -10.36 -14.41 -24.60
N ARG A 508 -11.51 -14.26 -25.27
CA ARG A 508 -12.84 -14.55 -24.70
C ARG A 508 -12.98 -16.00 -24.27
N ASP A 509 -12.42 -16.94 -25.03
CA ASP A 509 -12.56 -18.37 -24.80
C ASP A 509 -11.73 -18.88 -23.60
N LEU A 510 -10.98 -18.00 -22.95
CA LEU A 510 -10.00 -18.33 -21.92
C LEU A 510 -10.53 -18.22 -20.47
N ASP A 511 -11.84 -18.02 -20.30
CA ASP A 511 -12.50 -17.88 -18.99
C ASP A 511 -11.82 -16.82 -18.08
N LEU A 512 -11.50 -15.66 -18.67
CA LEU A 512 -11.06 -14.45 -17.94
C LEU A 512 -12.24 -13.67 -17.35
N SER A 513 -13.44 -14.26 -17.29
CA SER A 513 -14.63 -13.57 -16.83
C SER A 513 -14.55 -13.25 -15.33
N GLY A 514 -14.87 -11.99 -14.97
CA GLY A 514 -14.87 -11.51 -13.59
C GLY A 514 -13.51 -11.05 -13.05
N PHE A 515 -12.42 -11.22 -13.81
CA PHE A 515 -11.11 -10.71 -13.43
C PHE A 515 -11.02 -9.19 -13.64
N SER A 516 -10.18 -8.53 -12.84
CA SER A 516 -9.79 -7.14 -13.01
C SER A 516 -8.36 -7.08 -13.51
N ILE A 517 -8.14 -6.46 -14.68
CA ILE A 517 -6.81 -6.29 -15.28
C ILE A 517 -6.35 -4.85 -15.09
N ILE A 518 -5.10 -4.67 -14.66
CA ILE A 518 -4.43 -3.38 -14.49
C ILE A 518 -3.15 -3.36 -15.34
N ILE A 519 -3.06 -2.46 -16.31
CA ILE A 519 -1.84 -2.25 -17.08
C ILE A 519 -0.81 -1.44 -16.26
N ALA A 520 0.43 -1.92 -16.20
CA ALA A 520 1.53 -1.28 -15.47
C ALA A 520 2.91 -1.57 -16.11
N ASP A 521 3.98 -1.28 -15.38
CA ASP A 521 5.39 -1.55 -15.72
C ASP A 521 5.90 -2.92 -15.24
N HIS A 522 5.05 -3.74 -14.62
CA HIS A 522 5.41 -5.04 -14.05
C HIS A 522 4.23 -6.04 -14.05
N TYR A 523 4.52 -7.31 -13.76
CA TYR A 523 3.52 -8.35 -13.52
C TYR A 523 3.31 -8.57 -12.01
N ASN A 524 2.06 -8.72 -11.57
CA ASN A 524 1.72 -8.98 -10.17
C ASN A 524 0.26 -9.40 -9.99
N ILE A 525 -0.10 -9.95 -8.82
CA ILE A 525 -1.48 -10.14 -8.38
C ILE A 525 -1.65 -9.36 -7.08
N THR A 526 -2.65 -8.46 -7.05
CA THR A 526 -2.92 -7.67 -5.84
C THR A 526 -3.52 -8.55 -4.74
N LYS A 527 -3.54 -8.05 -3.49
CA LYS A 527 -4.20 -8.75 -2.35
C LYS A 527 -5.68 -9.06 -2.62
N SER A 528 -6.35 -8.30 -3.49
CA SER A 528 -7.73 -8.52 -3.91
C SER A 528 -7.90 -9.46 -5.11
N GLY A 529 -6.80 -9.95 -5.70
CA GLY A 529 -6.85 -10.78 -6.90
C GLY A 529 -6.99 -9.99 -8.22
N ASN A 530 -6.59 -8.72 -8.27
CA ASN A 530 -6.47 -7.99 -9.54
C ASN A 530 -5.18 -8.40 -10.23
N LEU A 531 -5.23 -8.62 -11.53
CA LEU A 531 -4.11 -9.02 -12.36
C LEU A 531 -3.40 -7.77 -12.89
N ILE A 532 -2.14 -7.57 -12.50
CA ILE A 532 -1.28 -6.52 -13.05
C ILE A 532 -0.49 -7.12 -14.21
N ILE A 533 -0.61 -6.51 -15.40
CA ILE A 533 0.06 -6.92 -16.63
C ILE A 533 1.00 -5.81 -17.08
N LYS A 534 2.22 -6.19 -17.47
CA LYS A 534 3.20 -5.26 -18.04
C LYS A 534 2.75 -4.81 -19.43
N TYR A 535 2.80 -3.50 -19.72
CA TYR A 535 2.31 -2.91 -20.98
C TYR A 535 2.90 -3.49 -22.28
N ASP A 536 4.12 -4.04 -22.24
CA ASP A 536 4.82 -4.57 -23.40
C ASP A 536 4.57 -6.07 -23.63
N PHE A 537 3.55 -6.66 -22.99
CA PHE A 537 3.14 -8.04 -23.19
C PHE A 537 2.96 -8.40 -24.69
N ASN A 538 3.25 -9.64 -25.04
CA ASN A 538 3.03 -10.20 -26.38
C ASN A 538 1.67 -10.93 -26.40
N THR A 539 0.81 -10.55 -27.35
CA THR A 539 -0.54 -11.06 -27.46
C THR A 539 -0.63 -12.46 -28.07
N GLU A 540 0.27 -12.81 -28.98
CA GLU A 540 0.32 -14.17 -29.53
C GLU A 540 0.83 -15.15 -28.49
N ASP A 541 1.81 -14.71 -27.71
CA ASP A 541 2.22 -15.42 -26.50
C ASP A 541 1.01 -15.55 -25.60
N LEU A 542 0.35 -14.46 -25.21
CA LEU A 542 -0.85 -14.49 -24.37
C LEU A 542 -1.89 -15.52 -24.82
N ILE A 543 -2.23 -15.57 -26.12
CA ILE A 543 -3.27 -16.45 -26.64
C ILE A 543 -2.78 -17.89 -26.82
N LYS A 544 -1.68 -18.10 -27.54
CA LYS A 544 -1.13 -19.45 -27.79
C LYS A 544 -0.94 -20.19 -26.48
N GLN A 545 -0.50 -19.43 -25.50
CA GLN A 545 -0.21 -19.91 -24.19
C GLN A 545 -1.55 -20.14 -23.46
N LEU A 546 -2.46 -19.17 -23.31
CA LEU A 546 -3.74 -19.44 -22.61
C LEU A 546 -4.66 -20.48 -23.30
N SER A 547 -4.57 -20.69 -24.61
CA SER A 547 -5.34 -21.69 -25.37
C SER A 547 -4.76 -23.11 -25.27
N ALA A 548 -3.58 -23.31 -24.67
CA ALA A 548 -3.04 -24.64 -24.45
C ALA A 548 -3.92 -25.37 -23.42
N ALA A 549 -4.52 -26.48 -23.84
CA ALA A 549 -5.42 -27.28 -23.02
C ALA A 549 -4.77 -27.62 -21.68
N THR A 550 -5.46 -27.30 -20.57
CA THR A 550 -5.26 -27.88 -19.25
C THR A 550 -5.41 -29.41 -19.35
N LYS A 551 -4.37 -30.11 -19.81
CA LYS A 551 -4.35 -31.57 -19.83
C LYS A 551 -3.92 -32.17 -18.49
N ASP A 552 -3.41 -31.35 -17.56
CA ASP A 552 -2.85 -31.84 -16.30
C ASP A 552 -3.67 -31.45 -15.05
N VAL A 553 -4.74 -30.64 -15.17
CA VAL A 553 -5.49 -30.12 -14.00
C VAL A 553 -6.59 -31.07 -13.50
N LYS A 554 -7.05 -32.03 -14.32
CA LYS A 554 -8.08 -32.99 -13.89
C LYS A 554 -7.56 -34.11 -12.99
N GLU A 555 -6.25 -34.38 -13.00
CA GLU A 555 -5.65 -35.41 -12.13
C GLU A 555 -5.34 -34.85 -10.72
N GLU A 556 -5.05 -33.56 -10.57
CA GLU A 556 -4.84 -32.93 -9.25
C GLU A 556 -6.16 -32.57 -8.52
N GLU A 557 -7.24 -32.26 -9.25
CA GLU A 557 -8.55 -31.97 -8.64
C GLU A 557 -9.24 -33.22 -8.04
N GLU A 558 -8.89 -34.43 -8.49
CA GLU A 558 -9.37 -35.69 -7.89
C GLU A 558 -8.48 -36.14 -6.71
N GLU A 559 -7.22 -35.70 -6.61
CA GLU A 559 -6.31 -36.00 -5.49
C GLU A 559 -6.40 -34.99 -4.32
N GLU A 560 -6.80 -33.74 -4.55
CA GLU A 560 -6.94 -32.74 -3.48
C GLU A 560 -8.26 -32.79 -2.68
N GLN A 561 -9.33 -33.36 -3.25
CA GLN A 561 -10.61 -33.53 -2.54
C GLN A 561 -10.49 -34.34 -1.24
N PRO A 562 -9.85 -35.52 -1.21
CA PRO A 562 -9.67 -36.26 0.04
C PRO A 562 -8.76 -35.53 1.05
N ILE A 563 -7.76 -34.76 0.60
CA ILE A 563 -6.82 -34.07 1.50
C ILE A 563 -7.49 -32.88 2.22
N ASN A 564 -8.37 -32.14 1.54
CA ASN A 564 -9.12 -31.05 2.16
C ASN A 564 -10.23 -31.55 3.09
N GLU A 565 -10.86 -32.69 2.79
CA GLU A 565 -11.79 -33.35 3.72
C GLU A 565 -11.07 -33.87 4.97
N ILE A 566 -9.87 -34.47 4.82
CA ILE A 566 -9.06 -34.92 5.96
C ILE A 566 -8.62 -33.73 6.83
N LYS A 567 -8.22 -32.59 6.24
CA LYS A 567 -7.88 -31.38 7.01
C LYS A 567 -9.08 -30.75 7.72
N GLN A 568 -10.28 -30.77 7.11
CA GLN A 568 -11.50 -30.31 7.78
C GLN A 568 -11.94 -31.25 8.91
N GLN A 569 -11.83 -32.57 8.73
CA GLN A 569 -12.11 -33.55 9.78
C GLN A 569 -11.11 -33.43 10.94
N GLN A 570 -9.81 -33.19 10.67
CA GLN A 570 -8.82 -32.95 11.71
C GLN A 570 -9.06 -31.63 12.47
N GLN A 571 -9.50 -30.56 11.79
CA GLN A 571 -9.89 -29.32 12.48
C GLN A 571 -11.18 -29.49 13.30
N GLN A 572 -12.15 -30.27 12.83
CA GLN A 572 -13.35 -30.59 13.62
C GLN A 572 -13.02 -31.47 14.83
N GLN A 573 -12.15 -32.48 14.69
CA GLN A 573 -11.67 -33.28 15.83
C GLN A 573 -10.90 -32.42 16.84
N GLN A 574 -10.03 -31.50 16.40
CA GLN A 574 -9.35 -30.57 17.32
C GLN A 574 -10.34 -29.64 18.02
N GLN A 575 -11.40 -29.18 17.33
CA GLN A 575 -12.45 -28.38 17.97
C GLN A 575 -13.29 -29.20 18.95
N GLU A 576 -13.58 -30.47 18.66
CA GLU A 576 -14.27 -31.37 19.58
C GLU A 576 -13.41 -31.73 20.78
N ASP A 577 -12.12 -32.00 20.61
CA ASP A 577 -11.19 -32.27 21.71
C ASP A 577 -11.04 -31.05 22.63
N ILE A 578 -10.94 -29.84 22.07
CA ILE A 578 -10.93 -28.59 22.87
C ILE A 578 -12.27 -28.41 23.61
N LYS A 579 -13.39 -28.80 22.99
CA LYS A 579 -14.72 -28.68 23.61
C LYS A 579 -14.92 -29.71 24.72
N ILE A 580 -14.41 -30.93 24.55
CA ILE A 580 -14.43 -32.00 25.57
C ILE A 580 -13.56 -31.59 26.75
N ASP A 581 -12.38 -31.00 26.51
CA ASP A 581 -11.49 -30.55 27.58
C ASP A 581 -12.09 -29.36 28.37
N LEU A 582 -12.71 -28.40 27.69
CA LEU A 582 -13.45 -27.31 28.35
C LEU A 582 -14.64 -27.81 29.18
N THR A 583 -15.32 -28.87 28.74
CA THR A 583 -16.45 -29.46 29.49
C THR A 583 -15.95 -30.17 30.75
N ASN A 584 -14.82 -30.87 30.68
CA ASN A 584 -14.18 -31.47 31.84
C ASN A 584 -13.69 -30.40 32.84
N ILE A 585 -13.09 -29.31 32.35
CA ILE A 585 -12.68 -28.19 33.20
C ILE A 585 -13.91 -27.56 33.87
N SER A 586 -15.01 -27.36 33.13
CA SER A 586 -16.24 -26.81 33.69
C SER A 586 -16.85 -27.72 34.77
N ASN A 587 -16.86 -29.03 34.56
CA ASN A 587 -17.34 -30.00 35.56
C ASN A 587 -16.44 -30.04 36.81
N VAL A 588 -15.12 -29.94 36.65
CA VAL A 588 -14.17 -29.86 37.77
C VAL A 588 -14.38 -28.57 38.57
N LEU A 589 -14.61 -27.44 37.90
CA LEU A 589 -14.92 -26.17 38.55
C LEU A 589 -16.25 -26.24 39.31
N GLU A 590 -17.28 -26.87 38.74
CA GLU A 590 -18.57 -27.04 39.39
C GLU A 590 -18.48 -27.97 40.62
N GLN A 591 -17.68 -29.05 40.54
CA GLN A 591 -17.37 -29.89 41.70
C GLN A 591 -16.62 -29.12 42.79
N TYR A 592 -15.65 -28.28 42.40
CA TYR A 592 -14.92 -27.44 43.35
C TYR A 592 -15.83 -26.42 44.03
N GLU A 593 -16.73 -25.78 43.29
CA GLU A 593 -17.73 -24.87 43.88
C GLU A 593 -18.69 -25.59 44.83
N ASN A 594 -19.13 -26.81 44.48
CA ASN A 594 -20.03 -27.59 45.32
C ASN A 594 -19.36 -28.10 46.60
N GLN A 595 -18.08 -28.46 46.53
CA GLN A 595 -17.28 -28.77 47.73
C GLN A 595 -17.04 -27.54 48.60
N SER A 596 -16.78 -26.38 47.97
CA SER A 596 -16.60 -25.11 48.68
C SER A 596 -17.88 -24.68 49.43
N LYS A 597 -19.05 -24.87 48.80
CA LYS A 597 -20.36 -24.59 49.42
C LYS A 597 -20.68 -25.58 50.55
N SER A 598 -20.35 -26.85 50.39
CA SER A 598 -20.58 -27.87 51.43
C SER A 598 -19.70 -27.67 52.67
N ASN A 599 -18.46 -27.20 52.50
CA ASN A 599 -17.57 -26.90 53.63
C ASN A 599 -17.97 -25.63 54.40
N ASN A 600 -18.72 -24.70 53.80
CA ASN A 600 -19.23 -23.53 54.51
C ASN A 600 -20.49 -23.83 55.34
N ASN A 601 -21.30 -24.82 54.96
CA ASN A 601 -22.47 -25.18 55.75
C ASN A 601 -22.13 -25.96 57.04
N ASN A 602 -20.94 -26.55 57.16
CA ASN A 602 -20.51 -27.21 58.39
C ASN A 602 -19.82 -26.28 59.40
N LYS A 603 -19.78 -24.96 59.16
CA LYS A 603 -19.29 -23.97 60.15
C LYS A 603 -20.39 -23.23 60.90
N THR A 604 -21.63 -23.68 60.79
CA THR A 604 -22.74 -23.20 61.62
C THR A 604 -23.42 -24.37 62.30
N LEU A 605 -22.73 -24.93 63.30
CA LEU A 605 -23.27 -25.62 64.46
C LEU A 605 -22.22 -25.65 65.58
#